data_AF-A0A6A7L132-F1
#
_entry.id   AF-A0A6A7L132-F1
#
_cell.length_a   1.000
_cell.length_b   1.000
_cell.length_c   1.000
_cell.angle_alpha   90.00
_cell.angle_beta   90.00
_cell.angle_gamma   90.00
#
_symmetry.space_group_name_H-M   'P 1'
#
loop_
_entity.id
_entity.type
_entity.pdbx_description
1 polymer ?
#
loop_
_entity_poly.entity_id
_entity_poly.type
_entity_poly.pdbx_seq_one_letter_code
_entity_poly.pdbx_strand_id
1 'polypeptide(L)'
;MIAARPGICRGNLEAEGNRVPADAVDLTALFHRLNNQLGVILAHAELLQARAADDQSRSRAAQVVRGALEALATTREIREQWDALRPPHE
;
A
#
# COMPACT_ATOMS: atom_id res chain seq x y z
N MET A 1 -16.44 23.21 -45.35
CA MET A 1 -15.39 23.74 -46.26
C MET A 1 -14.73 24.91 -45.55
N ILE A 2 -13.39 25.02 -45.66
CA ILE A 2 -12.44 25.93 -44.97
C ILE A 2 -11.98 25.37 -43.60
N ALA A 3 -10.97 24.48 -43.56
CA ALA A 3 -9.51 24.70 -43.58
C ALA A 3 -8.97 25.12 -42.20
N ALA A 4 -8.49 24.19 -41.37
CA ALA A 4 -7.11 23.68 -41.32
C ALA A 4 -6.05 24.78 -41.14
N ARG A 5 -5.26 24.72 -40.05
CA ARG A 5 -3.79 24.77 -40.04
C ARG A 5 -3.19 24.71 -38.62
N PRO A 6 -1.91 24.35 -38.47
CA PRO A 6 -1.49 23.21 -37.64
C PRO A 6 -0.39 23.53 -36.61
N GLY A 7 -0.29 22.71 -35.59
CA GLY A 7 0.92 22.58 -34.76
C GLY A 7 1.62 21.27 -35.08
N ILE A 8 2.53 21.32 -36.05
CA ILE A 8 3.50 20.26 -36.35
C ILE A 8 4.63 20.34 -35.32
N CYS A 9 4.99 19.20 -34.72
CA CYS A 9 6.33 18.72 -34.35
C CYS A 9 6.12 17.51 -33.42
N ARG A 10 6.71 16.34 -33.56
CA ARG A 10 7.72 15.82 -34.49
C ARG A 10 7.77 14.31 -34.18
N GLY A 11 7.69 13.45 -35.19
CA GLY A 11 8.05 12.05 -35.02
C GLY A 11 9.53 11.92 -34.66
N ASN A 12 9.83 10.91 -33.84
CA ASN A 12 11.06 10.10 -33.76
C ASN A 12 10.75 9.10 -32.62
N LEU A 13 10.35 7.86 -32.91
CA LEU A 13 11.20 6.73 -33.29
C LEU A 13 12.28 6.44 -32.24
N GLU A 14 12.21 5.21 -31.71
CA GLU A 14 13.26 4.46 -31.01
C GLU A 14 13.63 4.89 -29.58
N ALA A 15 12.94 4.27 -28.62
CA ALA A 15 13.62 3.65 -27.48
C ALA A 15 12.99 2.26 -27.27
N GLU A 16 13.50 1.29 -28.02
CA GLU A 16 13.39 -0.12 -27.67
C GLU A 16 13.89 -0.34 -26.24
N GLY A 17 13.27 -1.30 -25.54
CA GLY A 17 13.94 -1.99 -24.45
C GLY A 17 13.83 -1.39 -23.06
N ASN A 18 12.62 -1.05 -22.60
CA ASN A 18 12.34 -1.21 -21.16
C ASN A 18 10.88 -1.56 -20.93
N ARG A 19 10.49 -2.77 -21.35
CA ARG A 19 9.35 -3.41 -20.70
C ARG A 19 9.85 -3.81 -19.32
N VAL A 20 9.67 -2.94 -18.34
CA VAL A 20 9.77 -3.34 -16.93
C VAL A 20 8.92 -4.61 -16.82
N PRO A 21 9.49 -5.75 -16.41
CA PRO A 21 8.76 -7.01 -16.42
C PRO A 21 7.49 -6.83 -15.60
N ALA A 22 6.34 -7.05 -16.23
CA ALA A 22 5.02 -6.92 -15.62
C ALA A 22 4.76 -7.92 -14.47
N ASP A 23 5.77 -8.69 -14.09
CA ASP A 23 5.73 -9.72 -13.05
C ASP A 23 6.57 -9.37 -11.80
N ALA A 24 7.26 -8.22 -11.77
CA ALA A 24 7.79 -7.71 -10.52
C ALA A 24 6.66 -7.02 -9.76
N VAL A 25 5.88 -7.81 -9.00
CA VAL A 25 4.93 -7.29 -8.02
C VAL A 25 5.61 -6.16 -7.26
N ASP A 26 5.09 -4.94 -7.35
CA ASP A 26 5.60 -3.82 -6.56
C ASP A 26 5.20 -4.04 -5.10
N LEU A 27 6.04 -4.81 -4.41
CA LEU A 27 5.88 -5.14 -3.01
C LEU A 27 5.85 -3.87 -2.15
N THR A 28 6.50 -2.79 -2.57
CA THR A 28 6.43 -1.49 -1.88
C THR A 28 5.01 -0.95 -1.90
N ALA A 29 4.36 -0.96 -3.08
CA ALA A 29 2.97 -0.55 -3.22
C ALA A 29 2.02 -1.47 -2.43
N LEU A 30 2.28 -2.79 -2.40
CA LEU A 30 1.49 -3.73 -1.61
C LEU A 30 1.65 -3.49 -0.10
N PHE A 31 2.86 -3.29 0.41
CA PHE A 31 3.09 -2.97 1.82
C PHE A 31 2.41 -1.67 2.21
N HIS A 32 2.45 -0.66 1.34
CA HIS A 32 1.73 0.60 1.57
C HIS A 32 0.20 0.36 1.66
N ARG A 33 -0.37 -0.38 0.71
CA ARG A 33 -1.81 -0.71 0.71
C ARG A 33 -2.20 -1.53 1.95
N LEU A 34 -1.39 -2.50 2.33
CA LEU A 34 -1.63 -3.33 3.52
C LEU A 34 -1.60 -2.50 4.80
N ASN A 35 -0.56 -1.68 4.99
CA ASN A 35 -0.46 -0.78 6.16
C ASN A 35 -1.66 0.18 6.24
N ASN A 36 -2.11 0.71 5.10
CA ASN A 36 -3.29 1.56 5.05
C ASN A 36 -4.57 0.82 5.48
N GLN A 37 -4.77 -0.42 4.99
CA GLN A 37 -5.92 -1.24 5.40
C GLN A 37 -5.88 -1.58 6.89
N LEU A 38 -4.70 -1.93 7.42
CA LEU A 38 -4.52 -2.18 8.84
C LEU A 38 -4.80 -0.93 9.70
N GLY A 39 -4.38 0.25 9.24
CA GLY A 39 -4.69 1.52 9.90
C GLY A 39 -6.20 1.81 9.96
N VAL A 40 -6.93 1.56 8.87
CA VAL A 40 -8.40 1.68 8.85
C VAL A 40 -9.06 0.69 9.81
N ILE A 41 -8.62 -0.57 9.82
CA ILE A 41 -9.13 -1.60 10.74
C ILE A 41 -8.89 -1.18 12.20
N LEU A 42 -7.69 -0.71 12.52
CA LEU A 42 -7.33 -0.24 13.85
C LEU A 42 -8.24 0.92 14.28
N ALA A 43 -8.39 1.95 13.45
CA ALA A 43 -9.23 3.10 13.76
C ALA A 43 -10.70 2.70 14.01
N HIS A 44 -11.23 1.76 13.22
CA HIS A 44 -12.57 1.22 13.44
C HIS A 44 -12.67 0.41 14.73
N ALA A 45 -11.68 -0.42 15.04
CA ALA A 45 -11.65 -1.20 16.28
C ALA A 45 -11.56 -0.31 17.52
N GLU A 46 -10.75 0.74 17.48
CA GLU A 46 -10.65 1.75 18.55
C GLU A 46 -11.98 2.48 18.75
N LEU A 47 -12.63 2.89 17.65
CA LEU A 47 -13.95 3.53 17.72
C LEU A 47 -15.01 2.58 18.32
N LEU A 48 -15.02 1.31 17.91
CA LEU A 48 -15.91 0.30 18.46
C LEU A 48 -15.65 0.09 19.96
N GLN A 49 -14.40 0.02 20.38
CA GLN A 49 -14.04 -0.12 21.80
C GLN A 49 -14.48 1.10 22.62
N ALA A 50 -14.29 2.31 22.08
CA ALA A 50 -14.68 3.57 22.72
C ALA A 50 -16.21 3.72 22.83
N ARG A 51 -16.96 3.19 21.86
CA ARG A 51 -18.43 3.30 21.76
C ARG A 51 -19.18 2.07 22.25
N ALA A 52 -18.49 1.03 22.72
CA ALA A 52 -19.12 -0.21 23.18
C ALA A 52 -20.06 0.05 24.37
N ALA A 53 -21.29 -0.46 24.26
CA ALA A 53 -22.35 -0.32 25.26
C ALA A 53 -22.14 -1.23 26.48
N ASP A 54 -21.51 -2.39 26.27
CA ASP A 54 -21.28 -3.41 27.29
C ASP A 54 -19.81 -3.85 27.30
N ASP A 55 -19.39 -4.44 28.42
CA ASP A 55 -18.00 -4.84 28.63
C ASP A 55 -17.57 -6.02 27.75
N GLN A 56 -18.50 -6.88 27.33
CA GLN A 56 -18.18 -7.99 26.42
C GLN A 56 -17.82 -7.45 25.04
N SER A 57 -18.62 -6.54 24.50
CA SER A 57 -18.35 -5.85 23.23
C SER A 57 -17.06 -5.04 23.31
N ARG A 58 -16.82 -4.34 24.42
CA ARG A 58 -15.58 -3.59 24.66
C ARG A 58 -14.36 -4.51 24.67
N SER A 59 -14.45 -5.65 25.35
CA SER A 59 -13.38 -6.66 25.42
C SER A 59 -13.07 -7.24 24.04
N ARG A 60 -14.09 -7.59 23.25
CA ARG A 60 -13.91 -8.08 21.88
C ARG A 60 -13.25 -7.02 20.98
N ALA A 61 -13.69 -5.77 21.05
CA ALA A 61 -13.07 -4.69 20.29
C ALA A 61 -11.60 -4.46 20.70
N ALA A 62 -11.29 -4.51 22.01
CA ALA A 62 -9.92 -4.43 22.50
C ALA A 62 -9.02 -5.58 21.98
N GLN A 63 -9.57 -6.78 21.81
CA GLN A 63 -8.83 -7.89 21.19
C GLN A 63 -8.51 -7.60 19.72
N VAL A 64 -9.45 -7.00 18.98
CA VAL A 64 -9.21 -6.59 17.58
C VAL A 64 -8.16 -5.48 17.50
N VAL A 65 -8.22 -4.48 18.38
CA VAL A 65 -7.20 -3.42 18.48
C VAL A 65 -5.82 -4.03 18.68
N ARG A 66 -5.68 -4.93 19.65
CA ARG A 66 -4.41 -5.61 19.92
C ARG A 66 -3.91 -6.40 18.71
N GLY A 67 -4.78 -7.18 18.07
CA GLY A 67 -4.42 -7.95 16.88
C GLY A 67 -4.00 -7.07 15.69
N ALA A 68 -4.66 -5.92 15.49
CA ALA A 68 -4.29 -4.97 14.44
C ALA A 68 -2.90 -4.34 14.69
N LEU A 69 -2.59 -4.01 15.95
CA LEU A 69 -1.25 -3.52 16.33
C LEU A 69 -0.17 -4.59 16.12
N GLU A 70 -0.43 -5.83 16.50
CA GLU A 70 0.48 -6.96 16.26
C GLU A 70 0.71 -7.19 14.75
N ALA A 71 -0.35 -7.10 13.94
CA ALA A 71 -0.25 -7.22 12.49
C ALA A 71 0.55 -6.08 11.84
N LEU A 72 0.40 -4.83 12.33
CA LEU A 72 1.22 -3.69 11.90
C LEU A 72 2.69 -3.90 12.23
N ALA A 73 3.00 -4.35 13.45
CA ALA A 73 4.37 -4.68 13.86
C ALA A 73 4.97 -5.77 12.96
N THR A 74 4.25 -6.87 12.76
CA THR A 74 4.67 -7.97 11.87
C THR A 74 4.89 -7.48 10.44
N THR A 75 4.02 -6.62 9.91
CA THR A 75 4.16 -6.06 8.57
C THR A 75 5.43 -5.20 8.44
N ARG A 76 5.75 -4.41 9.48
CA ARG A 76 6.97 -3.61 9.55
C ARG A 76 8.22 -4.50 9.55
N GLU A 77 8.22 -5.57 10.35
CA GLU A 77 9.32 -6.53 10.40
C GLU A 77 9.53 -7.23 9.05
N ILE A 78 8.46 -7.68 8.40
CA ILE A 78 8.56 -8.31 7.06
C ILE A 78 9.18 -7.33 6.06
N ARG A 79 8.76 -6.06 6.07
CA ARG A 79 9.33 -5.03 5.19
C ARG A 79 10.81 -4.79 5.46
N GLU A 80 11.19 -4.68 6.72
CA GLU A 80 12.60 -4.49 7.11
C GLU A 80 13.48 -5.65 6.64
N GLN A 81 13.02 -6.90 6.82
CA GLN A 81 13.71 -8.08 6.33
C GLN A 81 13.79 -8.12 4.80
N TRP A 82 12.70 -7.75 4.12
CA TRP A 82 12.67 -7.68 2.66
C TRP A 82 13.67 -6.65 2.12
N ASP A 83 13.68 -5.45 2.70
CA ASP A 83 14.59 -4.38 2.32
C ASP A 83 16.06 -4.75 2.59
N ALA A 84 16.34 -5.48 3.69
CA ALA A 84 17.67 -5.98 4.02
C ALA A 84 18.17 -7.07 3.05
N LEU A 85 17.26 -7.87 2.48
CA LEU A 85 17.58 -8.89 1.48
C LEU A 85 17.80 -8.31 0.08
N ARG A 86 17.41 -7.05 -0.16
CA ARG A 86 17.64 -6.39 -1.45
C ARG A 86 19.10 -5.93 -1.53
N PRO A 87 19.90 -6.40 -2.51
CA PRO A 87 21.27 -5.93 -2.67
C PRO A 87 21.29 -4.40 -2.94
N PRO A 88 22.29 -3.67 -2.42
CA PRO A 88 22.46 -2.26 -2.75
C PRO A 88 22.69 -2.14 -4.27
N HIS A 89 21.92 -1.27 -4.92
CA HIS A 89 22.18 -0.90 -6.31
C HIS A 89 23.40 0.03 -6.32
N GLU A 90 24.55 -0.47 -6.80
CA GLU A 90 25.71 0.34 -7.21
C GLU A 90 25.42 1.15 -8.48
#